data_AF-A5A3F9-F1
#
_entry.id   AF-A5A3F9-F1
#
_cell.length_a   1.000
_cell.length_b   1.000
_cell.length_c   1.000
_cell.angle_alpha   90.00
_cell.angle_beta   90.00
_cell.angle_gamma   90.00
#
_symmetry.space_group_name_H-M   'P 1'
#
loop_
_entity.id
_entity.type
_entity.pdbx_description
1 polymer ?
#
loop_
_entity_poly.entity_id
_entity_poly.type
_entity_poly.pdbx_seq_one_letter_code
_entity_poly.pdbx_strand_id
1 'polypeptide(L)'
;GIPVGKLALYTALGGVRPSACLPVTIDVGTNNEKLLNDEFYIGLRQKRATGQEYAELLHEFMTAVKQNYGEKVLVQFEDFANHNAFELLAKYASTHLVFNDDIQGTASVVLAGLLAALKLVKGSLSEHRFLFLGAGEAGTGIAELIALEVSKQTNTPLEETRKNIWLVNSKGLIVSSRLDSLQHFKKPWAHEHEPVRELVDAVKSIKPTVLIGTSGVGRTFTKEVVEAMASLNERPIILALSNPTSQ
;
A
#
# COMPACT_ATOMS: atom_id res chain seq x y z
N GLY A 1 -19.32 5.15 3.35
CA GLY A 1 -19.44 3.75 3.79
C GLY A 1 -18.22 3.30 4.56
N ILE A 2 -17.05 3.28 3.91
CA ILE A 2 -15.78 2.79 4.46
C ILE A 2 -15.41 3.37 5.83
N PRO A 3 -15.37 4.69 6.08
CA PRO A 3 -15.00 5.23 7.40
C PRO A 3 -15.97 4.81 8.51
N VAL A 4 -17.25 4.63 8.19
CA VAL A 4 -18.25 4.13 9.15
C VAL A 4 -17.93 2.67 9.52
N GLY A 5 -17.65 1.83 8.52
CA GLY A 5 -17.28 0.43 8.75
C GLY A 5 -15.99 0.29 9.55
N LYS A 6 -14.95 1.07 9.22
CA LYS A 6 -13.68 1.09 9.96
C LYS A 6 -13.88 1.47 11.42
N LEU A 7 -14.63 2.53 11.72
CA LEU A 7 -14.88 2.94 13.10
C LEU A 7 -15.73 1.94 13.90
N ALA A 8 -16.63 1.20 13.23
CA ALA A 8 -17.32 0.08 13.85
C ALA A 8 -16.32 -1.02 14.29
N LEU A 9 -15.29 -1.32 13.48
CA LEU A 9 -14.23 -2.25 13.86
C LEU A 9 -13.33 -1.69 14.98
N TYR A 10 -13.02 -0.40 14.98
CA TYR A 10 -12.31 0.25 16.10
C TYR A 10 -13.02 0.03 17.43
N THR A 11 -14.35 0.12 17.42
CA THR A 11 -15.17 -0.13 18.61
C THR A 11 -15.21 -1.62 18.96
N ALA A 12 -15.60 -2.46 18.00
CA ALA A 12 -15.86 -3.87 18.24
C ALA A 12 -14.59 -4.70 18.54
N LEU A 13 -13.47 -4.37 17.88
CA LEU A 13 -12.21 -5.12 17.99
C LEU A 13 -11.19 -4.40 18.89
N GLY A 14 -11.16 -3.06 18.83
CA GLY A 14 -10.18 -2.23 19.55
C GLY A 14 -10.69 -1.67 20.88
N GLY A 15 -11.98 -1.80 21.19
CA GLY A 15 -12.57 -1.25 22.41
C GLY A 15 -12.63 0.28 22.46
N VAL A 16 -12.47 0.97 21.32
CA VAL A 16 -12.61 2.43 21.25
C VAL A 16 -14.06 2.82 21.50
N ARG A 17 -14.29 3.86 22.30
CA ARG A 17 -15.65 4.32 22.60
C ARG A 17 -16.30 4.86 21.32
N PRO A 18 -17.48 4.37 20.90
CA PRO A 18 -18.11 4.82 19.67
C PRO A 18 -18.50 6.30 19.72
N SER A 19 -18.78 6.85 20.91
CA SER A 19 -19.03 8.28 21.12
C SER A 19 -17.80 9.17 20.89
N ALA A 20 -16.61 8.59 20.76
CA ALA A 20 -15.37 9.29 20.45
C ALA A 20 -14.91 9.08 18.99
N CYS A 21 -15.75 8.43 18.16
CA CYS A 21 -15.47 8.13 16.77
C CYS A 21 -16.26 9.08 15.86
N LEU A 22 -15.59 9.69 14.87
CA LEU A 22 -16.22 10.60 13.91
C LEU A 22 -15.89 10.17 12.46
N PRO A 23 -16.83 9.52 11.73
CA PRO A 23 -16.63 9.21 10.32
C PRO A 23 -16.77 10.47 9.48
N VAL A 24 -15.78 10.75 8.64
CA VAL A 24 -15.78 11.91 7.73
C VAL A 24 -15.62 11.44 6.29
N THR A 25 -16.32 12.09 5.36
CA THR A 25 -16.08 11.98 3.92
C THR A 25 -15.89 13.39 3.38
N ILE A 26 -14.74 13.65 2.75
CA ILE A 26 -14.45 14.93 2.10
C ILE A 26 -14.90 14.81 0.64
N ASP A 27 -16.04 15.41 0.32
CA ASP A 27 -16.58 15.40 -1.04
C ASP A 27 -16.02 16.58 -1.85
N VAL A 28 -15.12 16.27 -2.78
CA VAL A 28 -14.53 17.21 -3.75
C VAL A 28 -15.00 16.90 -5.18
N GLY A 29 -16.11 16.17 -5.33
CA GLY A 29 -16.59 15.65 -6.61
C GLY A 29 -16.02 14.28 -6.97
N THR A 30 -16.44 13.76 -8.12
CA THR A 30 -16.08 12.42 -8.60
C THR A 30 -15.81 12.41 -10.09
N ASN A 31 -14.82 11.60 -10.51
CA ASN A 31 -14.53 11.39 -11.93
C ASN A 31 -15.32 10.21 -12.52
N ASN A 32 -16.08 9.48 -11.70
CA ASN A 32 -16.86 8.33 -12.13
C ASN A 32 -18.10 8.79 -12.90
N GLU A 33 -18.09 8.62 -14.22
CA GLU A 33 -19.20 9.03 -15.09
C GLU A 33 -20.52 8.34 -14.75
N LYS A 34 -20.47 7.08 -14.31
CA LYS A 34 -21.69 6.36 -13.92
C LYS A 34 -22.36 7.08 -12.75
N LEU A 35 -21.60 7.49 -11.74
CA LEU A 35 -22.13 8.22 -10.58
C LEU A 35 -22.62 9.62 -10.94
N LEU A 36 -21.91 10.34 -11.81
CA LEU A 36 -22.35 11.67 -12.25
C LEU A 36 -23.70 11.63 -12.96
N ASN A 37 -23.96 10.56 -13.72
CA ASN A 37 -25.22 10.33 -14.43
C ASN A 37 -26.29 9.60 -13.61
N ASP A 38 -25.98 9.15 -12.39
CA ASP A 38 -26.92 8.40 -11.55
C ASP A 38 -27.81 9.36 -10.75
N GLU A 39 -29.12 9.31 -10.95
CA GLU A 39 -30.10 10.16 -10.25
C GLU A 39 -30.05 10.01 -8.72
N PHE A 40 -29.59 8.86 -8.22
CA PHE A 40 -29.47 8.56 -6.80
C PHE A 40 -28.10 8.91 -6.21
N TYR A 41 -27.18 9.46 -7.00
CA TYR A 41 -25.89 9.91 -6.47
C TYR A 41 -26.05 11.06 -5.46
N ILE A 42 -25.52 10.83 -4.26
CA ILE A 42 -25.69 11.70 -3.08
C ILE A 42 -24.61 12.79 -2.95
N GLY A 43 -23.57 12.76 -3.79
CA GLY A 43 -22.44 13.69 -3.71
C GLY A 43 -22.52 14.84 -4.71
N LEU A 44 -21.48 15.67 -4.74
CA LEU A 44 -21.32 16.77 -5.68
C LEU A 44 -21.26 16.24 -7.12
N ARG A 45 -22.19 16.69 -7.97
CA ARG A 45 -22.28 16.33 -9.40
C ARG A 45 -21.31 17.12 -10.26
N GLN A 46 -20.02 17.03 -9.92
CA GLN A 46 -18.94 17.66 -10.64
C GLN A 46 -17.71 16.75 -10.67
N LYS A 47 -16.80 17.02 -11.61
CA LYS A 47 -15.49 16.37 -11.62
C LYS A 47 -14.70 16.73 -10.38
N ARG A 48 -13.79 15.82 -10.01
CA ARG A 48 -12.98 15.97 -8.81
C ARG A 48 -12.14 17.24 -8.89
N ALA A 49 -12.21 18.11 -7.87
CA ALA A 49 -11.28 19.23 -7.72
C ALA A 49 -9.84 18.71 -7.59
N THR A 50 -8.88 19.44 -8.16
CA THR A 50 -7.46 19.04 -8.17
C THR A 50 -6.56 20.25 -7.88
N GLY A 51 -5.28 19.99 -7.62
CA GLY A 51 -4.30 21.05 -7.39
C GLY A 51 -4.61 21.87 -6.13
N GLN A 52 -4.52 23.19 -6.28
CA GLN A 52 -4.59 24.13 -5.15
C GLN A 52 -5.92 24.07 -4.40
N GLU A 53 -7.05 24.00 -5.12
CA GLU A 53 -8.40 23.95 -4.52
C GLU A 53 -8.55 22.74 -3.57
N TYR A 54 -8.09 21.56 -4.02
CA TYR A 54 -8.08 20.36 -3.19
C TYR A 54 -7.15 20.51 -1.99
N ALA A 55 -5.94 21.05 -2.20
CA ALA A 55 -4.93 21.20 -1.16
C ALA A 55 -5.36 22.18 -0.06
N GLU A 56 -6.04 23.28 -0.43
CA GLU A 56 -6.56 24.27 0.50
C GLU A 56 -7.65 23.69 1.38
N LEU A 57 -8.63 22.98 0.81
CA LEU A 57 -9.69 22.33 1.57
C LEU A 57 -9.14 21.30 2.58
N LEU A 58 -8.20 20.46 2.14
CA LEU A 58 -7.57 19.46 3.00
C LEU A 58 -6.77 20.14 4.13
N HIS A 59 -6.12 21.26 3.85
CA HIS A 59 -5.37 22.00 4.85
C HIS A 59 -6.27 22.70 5.87
N GLU A 60 -7.35 23.33 5.40
CA GLU A 60 -8.38 23.92 6.24
C GLU A 60 -8.99 22.85 7.16
N PHE A 61 -9.37 21.69 6.60
CA PHE A 61 -9.92 20.57 7.36
C PHE A 61 -8.97 20.11 8.48
N MET A 62 -7.70 19.82 8.16
CA MET A 62 -6.73 19.36 9.16
C MET A 62 -6.51 20.41 10.26
N THR A 63 -6.43 21.69 9.87
CA THR A 63 -6.30 22.81 10.81
C THR A 63 -7.50 22.90 11.74
N ALA A 64 -8.72 22.82 11.19
CA ALA A 64 -9.96 22.86 11.97
C ALA A 64 -10.08 21.65 12.91
N VAL A 65 -9.70 20.44 12.47
CA VAL A 65 -9.69 19.23 13.31
C VAL A 65 -8.79 19.42 14.53
N LYS A 66 -7.56 19.90 14.32
CA LYS A 66 -6.62 20.17 15.40
C LYS A 66 -7.12 21.28 16.34
N GLN A 67 -7.68 22.36 15.80
CA GLN A 67 -8.21 23.47 16.60
C GLN A 67 -9.37 23.03 17.50
N ASN A 68 -10.28 22.19 16.98
CA ASN A 68 -11.50 21.80 17.70
C ASN A 68 -11.30 20.60 18.64
N TYR A 69 -10.44 19.64 18.27
CA TYR A 69 -10.28 18.38 19.00
C TYR A 69 -8.91 18.23 19.69
N GLY A 70 -8.00 19.18 19.48
CA GLY A 70 -6.68 19.25 20.11
C GLY A 70 -5.63 18.34 19.47
N GLU A 71 -4.41 18.44 19.98
CA GLU A 71 -3.21 17.79 19.43
C GLU A 71 -3.21 16.25 19.46
N LYS A 72 -4.07 15.66 20.31
CA LYS A 72 -4.09 14.21 20.55
C LYS A 72 -5.15 13.47 19.72
N VAL A 73 -5.92 14.18 18.90
CA VAL A 73 -6.91 13.55 18.02
C VAL A 73 -6.19 12.73 16.95
N LEU A 74 -6.55 11.45 16.83
CA LEU A 74 -6.07 10.60 15.74
C LEU A 74 -6.86 10.91 14.46
N VAL A 75 -6.15 11.25 13.39
CA VAL A 75 -6.73 11.34 12.04
C VAL A 75 -6.23 10.17 11.21
N GLN A 76 -7.13 9.23 10.93
CA GLN A 76 -6.85 8.13 10.02
C GLN A 76 -7.29 8.48 8.60
N PHE A 77 -6.34 8.44 7.66
CA PHE A 77 -6.59 8.50 6.24
C PHE A 77 -6.90 7.11 5.70
N GLU A 78 -7.87 7.04 4.78
CA GLU A 78 -8.40 5.79 4.23
C GLU A 78 -8.87 6.02 2.80
N ASP A 79 -8.59 5.08 1.89
CA ASP A 79 -9.08 5.05 0.51
C ASP A 79 -8.79 6.33 -0.31
N PHE A 80 -7.63 6.95 -0.07
CA PHE A 80 -7.13 8.01 -0.94
C PHE A 80 -6.48 7.41 -2.19
N ALA A 81 -6.35 8.21 -3.25
CA ALA A 81 -5.57 7.78 -4.41
C ALA A 81 -4.06 7.84 -4.08
N ASN A 82 -3.28 6.85 -4.57
CA ASN A 82 -1.83 6.69 -4.36
C ASN A 82 -1.05 7.98 -4.13
N HIS A 83 -1.11 8.92 -5.08
CA HIS A 83 -0.35 10.17 -4.98
C HIS A 83 -0.76 11.01 -3.75
N ASN A 84 -2.05 11.18 -3.52
CA ASN A 84 -2.59 11.99 -2.43
C ASN A 84 -2.34 11.33 -1.08
N ALA A 85 -2.46 10.01 -0.98
CA ALA A 85 -2.24 9.30 0.28
C ALA A 85 -0.80 9.50 0.80
N PHE A 86 0.19 9.33 -0.08
CA PHE A 86 1.60 9.58 0.27
C PHE A 86 1.86 11.04 0.61
N GLU A 87 1.32 11.98 -0.16
CA GLU A 87 1.52 13.41 0.07
C GLU A 87 0.91 13.86 1.40
N LEU A 88 -0.33 13.45 1.68
CA LEU A 88 -1.03 13.79 2.92
C LEU A 88 -0.32 13.21 4.15
N LEU A 89 0.09 11.94 4.09
CA LEU A 89 0.84 11.31 5.17
C LEU A 89 2.16 12.04 5.42
N ALA A 90 2.94 12.32 4.38
CA ALA A 90 4.21 13.02 4.50
C ALA A 90 4.04 14.46 5.03
N LYS A 91 3.01 15.18 4.57
CA LYS A 91 2.73 16.57 4.96
C LYS A 91 2.29 16.68 6.43
N TYR A 92 1.45 15.76 6.90
CA TYR A 92 0.81 15.89 8.21
C TYR A 92 1.45 15.03 9.32
N ALA A 93 2.29 14.05 9.00
CA ALA A 93 2.94 13.19 10.01
C ALA A 93 3.78 13.94 11.06
N SER A 94 4.38 15.08 10.70
CA SER A 94 5.18 15.88 11.63
C SER A 94 4.36 16.87 12.46
N THR A 95 3.11 17.11 12.08
CA THR A 95 2.27 18.15 12.68
C THR A 95 1.02 17.60 13.35
N HIS A 96 0.55 16.41 13.00
CA HIS A 96 -0.68 15.82 13.54
C HIS A 96 -0.43 14.36 13.91
N LEU A 97 -1.24 13.83 14.84
CA LEU A 97 -1.30 12.39 15.05
C LEU A 97 -2.09 11.75 13.89
N VAL A 98 -1.39 11.39 12.84
CA VAL A 98 -1.98 10.79 11.63
C VAL A 98 -1.54 9.35 11.44
N PHE A 99 -2.41 8.58 10.80
CA PHE A 99 -2.18 7.21 10.38
C PHE A 99 -2.84 6.99 9.02
N ASN A 100 -2.24 6.20 8.14
CA ASN A 100 -2.91 5.73 6.92
C ASN A 100 -2.93 4.20 6.94
N ASP A 101 -4.12 3.60 6.95
CA ASP A 101 -4.28 2.14 7.10
C ASP A 101 -3.84 1.38 5.84
N ASP A 102 -4.11 1.94 4.66
CA ASP A 102 -3.75 1.36 3.36
C ASP A 102 -2.22 1.27 3.16
N ILE A 103 -1.47 2.22 3.72
CA ILE A 103 0.00 2.25 3.69
C ILE A 103 0.58 1.52 4.90
N GLN A 104 0.32 2.02 6.10
CA GLN A 104 1.02 1.62 7.34
C GLN A 104 0.38 0.39 7.98
N GLY A 105 -0.96 0.33 8.04
CA GLY A 105 -1.69 -0.80 8.60
C GLY A 105 -1.48 -2.08 7.79
N THR A 106 -1.62 -1.96 6.46
CA THR A 106 -1.36 -3.05 5.51
C THR A 106 0.10 -3.53 5.59
N ALA A 107 1.07 -2.61 5.65
CA ALA A 107 2.47 -2.98 5.83
C ALA A 107 2.69 -3.78 7.13
N SER A 108 2.10 -3.32 8.24
CA SER A 108 2.25 -3.94 9.55
C SER A 108 1.69 -5.37 9.59
N VAL A 109 0.46 -5.59 9.10
CA VAL A 109 -0.16 -6.92 9.13
C VAL A 109 0.53 -7.90 8.19
N VAL A 110 1.03 -7.43 7.04
CA VAL A 110 1.78 -8.29 6.11
C VAL A 110 3.13 -8.68 6.68
N LEU A 111 3.86 -7.75 7.29
CA LEU A 111 5.10 -8.09 7.98
C LEU A 111 4.86 -9.08 9.12
N ALA A 112 3.79 -8.90 9.91
CA ALA A 112 3.41 -9.85 10.95
C ALA A 112 3.14 -11.25 10.38
N GLY A 113 2.43 -11.33 9.24
CA GLY A 113 2.19 -12.59 8.52
C GLY A 113 3.48 -13.24 8.02
N LEU A 114 4.42 -12.46 7.48
CA LEU A 114 5.73 -12.94 7.06
C LEU A 114 6.53 -13.50 8.25
N LEU A 115 6.64 -12.75 9.35
CA LEU A 115 7.32 -13.19 10.56
C LEU A 115 6.70 -14.47 11.15
N ALA A 116 5.37 -14.61 11.05
CA ALA A 116 4.68 -15.85 11.43
C ALA A 116 5.03 -17.01 10.49
N ALA A 117 5.06 -16.77 9.17
CA ALA A 117 5.43 -17.77 8.17
C ALA A 117 6.88 -18.26 8.33
N LEU A 118 7.82 -17.38 8.70
CA LEU A 118 9.22 -17.73 8.96
C LEU A 118 9.36 -18.79 10.06
N LYS A 119 8.44 -18.85 11.04
CA LYS A 119 8.47 -19.92 12.06
C LYS A 119 8.22 -21.32 11.47
N LEU A 120 7.52 -21.39 10.35
CA LEU A 120 7.23 -22.65 9.65
C LEU A 120 8.28 -22.96 8.57
N VAL A 121 8.69 -21.96 7.80
CA VAL A 121 9.67 -22.13 6.70
C VAL A 121 11.11 -22.23 7.23
N LYS A 122 11.37 -21.70 8.44
CA LYS A 122 12.70 -21.49 9.03
C LYS A 122 13.52 -20.46 8.23
N GLY A 123 14.53 -19.88 8.87
CA GLY A 123 15.35 -18.82 8.28
C GLY A 123 15.02 -17.43 8.80
N SER A 124 15.75 -16.44 8.30
CA SER A 124 15.63 -15.03 8.68
C SER A 124 15.03 -14.19 7.54
N LEU A 125 14.40 -13.05 7.87
CA LEU A 125 13.78 -12.18 6.86
C LEU A 125 14.81 -11.69 5.82
N SER A 126 16.07 -11.51 6.22
CA SER A 126 17.20 -11.12 5.35
C SER A 126 17.58 -12.17 4.30
N GLU A 127 17.24 -13.44 4.49
CA GLU A 127 17.54 -14.52 3.54
C GLU A 127 16.54 -14.58 2.38
N HIS A 128 15.42 -13.86 2.50
CA HIS A 128 14.35 -13.88 1.51
C HIS A 128 14.53 -12.84 0.42
N ARG A 129 14.02 -13.19 -0.76
CA ARG A 129 13.89 -12.30 -1.92
C ARG A 129 12.42 -12.13 -2.23
N PHE A 130 11.98 -10.88 -2.27
CA PHE A 130 10.58 -10.51 -2.34
C PHE A 130 10.25 -10.03 -3.75
N LEU A 131 9.14 -10.51 -4.30
CA LEU A 131 8.57 -10.00 -5.54
C LEU A 131 7.13 -9.58 -5.30
N PHE A 132 6.81 -8.33 -5.65
CA PHE A 132 5.47 -7.78 -5.55
C PHE A 132 4.84 -7.63 -6.93
N LEU A 133 3.59 -8.06 -7.07
CA LEU A 133 2.72 -7.63 -8.16
C LEU A 133 1.83 -6.50 -7.65
N GLY A 134 2.10 -5.27 -8.10
CA GLY A 134 1.45 -4.06 -7.64
C GLY A 134 2.43 -3.17 -6.89
N ALA A 135 2.61 -1.94 -7.38
CA ALA A 135 3.54 -0.95 -6.82
C ALA A 135 2.82 0.36 -6.46
N GLY A 136 1.66 0.24 -5.81
CA GLY A 136 0.91 1.36 -5.22
C GLY A 136 1.23 1.56 -3.74
N GLU A 137 0.29 2.17 -3.00
CA GLU A 137 0.34 2.39 -1.55
C GLU A 137 0.73 1.14 -0.78
N ALA A 138 -0.12 0.10 -0.81
CA ALA A 138 0.12 -1.15 -0.11
C ALA A 138 1.48 -1.78 -0.49
N GLY A 139 1.75 -1.97 -1.78
CA GLY A 139 2.96 -2.66 -2.24
C GLY A 139 4.25 -1.98 -1.78
N THR A 140 4.34 -0.66 -1.94
CA THR A 140 5.54 0.10 -1.52
C THR A 140 5.62 0.31 -0.01
N GLY A 141 4.49 0.46 0.69
CA GLY A 141 4.47 0.52 2.15
C GLY A 141 4.94 -0.78 2.81
N ILE A 142 4.45 -1.93 2.33
CA ILE A 142 4.90 -3.25 2.79
C ILE A 142 6.41 -3.42 2.50
N ALA A 143 6.84 -3.11 1.28
CA ALA A 143 8.25 -3.24 0.88
C ALA A 143 9.18 -2.41 1.79
N GLU A 144 8.79 -1.17 2.10
CA GLU A 144 9.57 -0.30 2.98
C GLU A 144 9.64 -0.83 4.42
N LEU A 145 8.53 -1.34 4.95
CA LEU A 145 8.52 -1.88 6.31
C LEU A 145 9.34 -3.18 6.43
N ILE A 146 9.31 -4.04 5.39
CA ILE A 146 10.18 -5.22 5.30
C ILE A 146 11.65 -4.78 5.28
N ALA A 147 12.01 -3.82 4.41
CA ALA A 147 13.37 -3.31 4.32
C ALA A 147 13.86 -2.74 5.67
N LEU A 148 13.01 -1.95 6.34
CA LEU A 148 13.30 -1.38 7.64
C LEU A 148 13.51 -2.46 8.72
N GLU A 149 12.67 -3.48 8.75
CA GLU A 149 12.81 -4.58 9.71
C GLU A 149 14.08 -5.38 9.46
N VAL A 150 14.39 -5.70 8.21
CA VAL A 150 15.67 -6.35 7.86
C VAL A 150 16.84 -5.48 8.29
N SER A 151 16.81 -4.18 7.98
CA SER A 151 17.87 -3.23 8.33
C SER A 151 18.13 -3.19 9.83
N LYS A 152 17.08 -3.19 10.65
CA LYS A 152 17.18 -3.25 12.11
C LYS A 152 17.74 -4.58 12.62
N GLN A 153 17.32 -5.70 12.05
CA GLN A 153 17.78 -7.03 12.46
C GLN A 153 19.26 -7.27 12.12
N THR A 154 19.73 -6.74 11.00
CA THR A 154 21.08 -7.02 10.48
C THR A 154 22.06 -5.85 10.61
N ASN A 155 21.63 -4.69 11.12
CA ASN A 155 22.37 -3.43 11.10
C ASN A 155 22.89 -3.04 9.70
N THR A 156 22.18 -3.47 8.65
CA THR A 156 22.53 -3.19 7.26
C THR A 156 21.84 -1.91 6.79
N PRO A 157 22.50 -1.02 6.03
CA PRO A 157 21.86 0.19 5.52
C PRO A 157 20.59 -0.11 4.71
N LEU A 158 19.56 0.73 4.87
CA LEU A 158 18.25 0.52 4.25
C LEU A 158 18.34 0.31 2.73
N GLU A 159 19.15 1.11 2.03
CA GLU A 159 19.36 0.98 0.58
C GLU A 159 19.87 -0.41 0.17
N GLU A 160 20.71 -1.04 0.99
CA GLU A 160 21.21 -2.38 0.72
C GLU A 160 20.11 -3.43 0.93
N THR A 161 19.29 -3.26 1.96
CA THR A 161 18.15 -4.17 2.22
C THR A 161 17.10 -4.14 1.12
N ARG A 162 16.89 -2.97 0.48
CA ARG A 162 15.94 -2.81 -0.63
C ARG A 162 16.32 -3.63 -1.87
N LYS A 163 17.61 -3.98 -2.06
CA LYS A 163 18.09 -4.75 -3.23
C LYS A 163 17.48 -6.15 -3.34
N ASN A 164 16.99 -6.72 -2.24
CA ASN A 164 16.30 -8.02 -2.25
C ASN A 164 14.79 -7.90 -2.48
N ILE A 165 14.27 -6.70 -2.73
CA ILE A 165 12.85 -6.42 -2.88
C ILE A 165 12.56 -5.86 -4.28
N TRP A 166 11.70 -6.54 -5.01
CA TRP A 166 11.39 -6.27 -6.41
C TRP A 166 9.89 -6.01 -6.60
N LEU A 167 9.55 -5.03 -7.43
CA LEU A 167 8.16 -4.62 -7.65
C LEU A 167 7.82 -4.60 -9.14
N VAL A 168 6.64 -5.11 -9.49
CA VAL A 168 6.07 -5.10 -10.83
C VAL A 168 4.86 -4.18 -10.85
N ASN A 169 4.79 -3.27 -11.82
CA ASN A 169 3.62 -2.42 -12.07
C ASN A 169 2.96 -2.75 -13.41
N SER A 170 1.95 -1.98 -13.82
CA SER A 170 1.22 -2.20 -15.08
C SER A 170 2.08 -2.16 -16.35
N LYS A 171 3.31 -1.66 -16.26
CA LYS A 171 4.30 -1.61 -17.35
C LYS A 171 5.44 -2.64 -17.17
N GLY A 172 5.34 -3.55 -16.21
CA GLY A 172 6.36 -4.56 -15.90
C GLY A 172 7.24 -4.21 -14.69
N LEU A 173 8.35 -4.93 -14.54
CA LEU A 173 9.33 -4.83 -13.45
C LEU A 173 9.91 -3.41 -13.34
N ILE A 174 9.95 -2.89 -12.12
CA ILE A 174 10.56 -1.59 -11.80
C ILE A 174 12.08 -1.76 -11.80
N VAL A 175 12.75 -1.10 -12.74
CA VAL A 175 14.20 -1.20 -12.98
C VAL A 175 14.81 0.16 -13.30
N SER A 176 16.12 0.29 -13.13
CA SER A 176 16.87 1.54 -13.26
C SER A 176 16.70 2.23 -14.62
N SER A 177 16.61 1.46 -15.71
CA SER A 177 16.38 1.98 -17.07
C SER A 177 15.03 2.70 -17.26
N ARG A 178 14.12 2.61 -16.27
CA ARG A 178 12.80 3.26 -16.28
C ARG A 178 12.70 4.47 -15.35
N LEU A 179 13.78 4.86 -14.65
CA LEU A 179 13.79 5.87 -13.58
C LEU A 179 13.06 7.17 -13.93
N ASP A 180 13.25 7.70 -15.14
CA ASP A 180 12.66 8.98 -15.57
C ASP A 180 11.13 8.93 -15.71
N SER A 181 10.58 7.73 -15.95
CA SER A 181 9.14 7.52 -16.10
C SER A 181 8.43 7.13 -14.80
N LEU A 182 9.19 6.93 -13.71
CA LEU A 182 8.66 6.46 -12.44
C LEU A 182 8.26 7.63 -11.53
N GLN A 183 7.13 7.45 -10.86
CA GLN A 183 6.74 8.30 -9.73
C GLN A 183 7.81 8.23 -8.63
N HIS A 184 8.02 9.31 -7.89
CA HIS A 184 9.11 9.44 -6.91
C HIS A 184 9.17 8.25 -5.93
N PHE A 185 8.03 7.84 -5.36
CA PHE A 185 7.95 6.74 -4.39
C PHE A 185 8.31 5.35 -4.97
N LYS A 186 8.39 5.20 -6.29
CA LYS A 186 8.82 3.97 -6.97
C LYS A 186 10.31 3.91 -7.22
N LYS A 187 11.00 5.05 -7.22
CA LYS A 187 12.43 5.16 -7.58
C LYS A 187 13.36 4.36 -6.65
N PRO A 188 13.13 4.28 -5.33
CA PRO A 188 13.97 3.45 -4.43
C PRO A 188 13.99 1.95 -4.76
N TRP A 189 13.05 1.49 -5.58
CA TRP A 189 12.90 0.08 -5.96
C TRP A 189 13.38 -0.22 -7.39
N ALA A 190 13.95 0.79 -8.07
CA ALA A 190 14.41 0.69 -9.45
C ALA A 190 15.87 0.22 -9.51
N HIS A 191 16.07 -1.06 -9.25
CA HIS A 191 17.39 -1.69 -9.27
C HIS A 191 17.90 -1.94 -10.69
N GLU A 192 19.20 -2.16 -10.84
CA GLU A 192 19.78 -2.59 -12.10
C GLU A 192 19.32 -4.01 -12.45
N HIS A 193 18.57 -4.13 -13.54
CA HIS A 193 18.09 -5.40 -14.09
C HIS A 193 17.51 -5.16 -15.50
N GLU A 194 17.51 -6.19 -16.33
CA GLU A 194 16.84 -6.14 -17.64
C GLU A 194 15.33 -5.90 -17.49
N PRO A 195 14.70 -5.12 -18.37
CA PRO A 195 13.24 -4.94 -18.34
C PRO A 195 12.51 -6.27 -18.52
N VAL A 196 11.57 -6.56 -17.62
CA VAL A 196 10.69 -7.74 -17.70
C VAL A 196 9.25 -7.29 -17.65
N ARG A 197 8.44 -7.74 -18.62
CA ARG A 197 7.03 -7.32 -18.74
C ARG A 197 6.09 -8.23 -17.96
N GLU A 198 6.20 -9.54 -18.16
CA GLU A 198 5.27 -10.52 -17.61
C GLU A 198 5.71 -10.99 -16.21
N LEU A 199 4.73 -11.23 -15.33
CA LEU A 199 5.01 -11.65 -13.95
C LEU A 199 5.75 -12.99 -13.89
N VAL A 200 5.38 -13.95 -14.72
CA VAL A 200 6.01 -15.28 -14.73
C VAL A 200 7.49 -15.21 -15.09
N ASP A 201 7.86 -14.30 -16.00
CA ASP A 201 9.26 -14.10 -16.39
C ASP A 201 10.03 -13.39 -15.27
N ALA A 202 9.39 -12.46 -14.56
CA ALA A 202 9.98 -11.84 -13.38
C ALA A 202 10.21 -12.88 -12.29
N VAL A 203 9.28 -13.81 -12.06
CA VAL A 203 9.47 -14.94 -11.12
C VAL A 203 10.67 -15.80 -11.52
N LYS A 204 10.77 -16.20 -12.79
CA LYS A 204 11.87 -17.04 -13.28
C LYS A 204 13.23 -16.35 -13.20
N SER A 205 13.27 -15.05 -13.47
CA SER A 205 14.50 -14.26 -13.50
C SER A 205 14.96 -13.86 -12.11
N ILE A 206 14.07 -13.34 -11.27
CA ILE A 206 14.37 -12.88 -9.92
C ILE A 206 14.55 -14.06 -8.96
N LYS A 207 13.80 -15.16 -9.18
CA LYS A 207 13.72 -16.34 -8.31
C LYS A 207 13.36 -15.97 -6.87
N PRO A 208 12.21 -15.30 -6.65
CA PRO A 208 11.81 -14.89 -5.32
C PRO A 208 11.40 -16.09 -4.47
N THR A 209 11.62 -15.97 -3.16
CA THR A 209 11.12 -16.93 -2.15
C THR A 209 9.76 -16.50 -1.60
N VAL A 210 9.40 -15.21 -1.77
CA VAL A 210 8.15 -14.61 -1.34
C VAL A 210 7.51 -13.84 -2.49
N LEU A 211 6.26 -14.16 -2.81
CA LEU A 211 5.45 -13.49 -3.83
C LEU A 211 4.25 -12.80 -3.17
N ILE A 212 4.08 -11.50 -3.38
CA ILE A 212 3.05 -10.66 -2.73
C ILE A 212 2.21 -9.93 -3.79
N GLY A 213 0.90 -10.07 -3.74
CA GLY A 213 -0.04 -9.51 -4.71
C GLY A 213 -0.88 -8.37 -4.14
N THR A 214 -0.62 -7.15 -4.59
CA THR A 214 -1.27 -5.89 -4.16
C THR A 214 -1.65 -5.02 -5.37
N SER A 215 -2.08 -5.64 -6.47
CA SER A 215 -2.35 -4.97 -7.74
C SER A 215 -3.78 -4.49 -7.90
N GLY A 216 -4.73 -5.04 -7.14
CA GLY A 216 -6.16 -4.83 -7.38
C GLY A 216 -6.68 -5.56 -8.62
N VAL A 217 -5.92 -6.53 -9.16
CA VAL A 217 -6.29 -7.33 -10.33
C VAL A 217 -6.12 -8.80 -9.98
N GLY A 218 -7.21 -9.55 -9.97
CA GLY A 218 -7.17 -10.96 -9.61
C GLY A 218 -6.90 -11.89 -10.78
N ARG A 219 -6.79 -13.18 -10.42
CA ARG A 219 -6.34 -14.26 -11.31
C ARG A 219 -4.98 -14.01 -11.97
N THR A 220 -4.18 -13.11 -11.41
CA THR A 220 -2.85 -12.76 -11.90
C THR A 220 -1.76 -13.71 -11.44
N PHE A 221 -1.95 -14.39 -10.31
CA PHE A 221 -1.13 -15.54 -9.90
C PHE A 221 -1.67 -16.79 -10.59
N THR A 222 -1.36 -16.93 -11.88
CA THR A 222 -1.82 -18.05 -12.70
C THR A 222 -1.17 -19.37 -12.24
N LYS A 223 -1.65 -20.48 -12.81
CA LYS A 223 -1.07 -21.81 -12.57
C LYS A 223 0.44 -21.81 -12.85
N GLU A 224 0.86 -21.20 -13.96
CA GLU A 224 2.26 -21.14 -14.39
C GLU A 224 3.11 -20.34 -13.41
N VAL A 225 2.57 -19.26 -12.83
CA VAL A 225 3.27 -18.45 -11.81
C VAL A 225 3.45 -19.25 -10.52
N VAL A 226 2.40 -19.94 -10.06
CA VAL A 226 2.45 -20.73 -8.81
C VAL A 226 3.35 -21.96 -8.97
N GLU A 227 3.29 -22.65 -10.10
CA GLU A 227 4.18 -23.78 -10.42
C GLU A 227 5.64 -23.32 -10.52
N ALA A 228 5.91 -22.15 -11.12
CA ALA A 228 7.25 -21.58 -11.14
C ALA A 228 7.75 -21.31 -9.71
N MET A 229 6.95 -20.68 -8.85
CA MET A 229 7.30 -20.45 -7.44
C MET A 229 7.60 -21.76 -6.69
N ALA A 230 6.78 -22.79 -6.89
CA ALA A 230 6.95 -24.10 -6.25
C ALA A 230 8.16 -24.90 -6.80
N SER A 231 8.52 -24.70 -8.06
CA SER A 231 9.71 -25.34 -8.65
C SER A 231 11.02 -24.73 -8.13
N LEU A 232 11.00 -23.45 -7.76
CA LEU A 232 12.16 -22.69 -7.31
C LEU A 232 12.37 -22.79 -5.79
N ASN A 233 11.32 -23.09 -5.04
CA ASN A 233 11.33 -23.06 -3.57
C ASN A 233 10.60 -24.29 -3.02
N GLU A 234 11.19 -24.97 -2.04
CA GLU A 234 10.52 -26.11 -1.38
C GLU A 234 9.21 -25.67 -0.68
N ARG A 235 9.21 -24.46 -0.09
CA ARG A 235 8.06 -23.87 0.60
C ARG A 235 7.89 -22.40 0.21
N PRO A 236 7.30 -22.10 -0.98
CA PRO A 236 7.10 -20.73 -1.41
C PRO A 236 6.08 -20.02 -0.50
N ILE A 237 6.35 -18.76 -0.15
CA ILE A 237 5.36 -17.91 0.53
C ILE A 237 4.62 -17.10 -0.54
N ILE A 238 3.30 -17.27 -0.63
CA ILE A 238 2.45 -16.56 -1.60
C ILE A 238 1.32 -15.85 -0.86
N LEU A 239 1.28 -14.52 -0.99
CA LEU A 239 0.29 -13.65 -0.34
C LEU A 239 -0.55 -12.93 -1.41
N ALA A 240 -1.79 -13.37 -1.64
CA ALA A 240 -2.72 -12.71 -2.57
C ALA A 240 -3.65 -11.76 -1.80
N LEU A 241 -3.27 -10.49 -1.70
CA LEU A 241 -3.84 -9.52 -0.75
C LEU A 241 -4.85 -8.54 -1.36
N SER A 242 -5.08 -8.62 -2.67
CA SER A 242 -6.01 -7.70 -3.35
C SER A 242 -7.47 -8.02 -2.97
N ASN A 243 -8.25 -6.98 -2.70
CA ASN A 243 -9.64 -7.07 -2.26
C ASN A 243 -10.58 -6.35 -3.23
N PRO A 244 -11.83 -6.79 -3.43
CA PRO A 244 -12.47 -8.01 -2.89
C PRO A 244 -12.13 -9.28 -3.69
N THR A 245 -12.62 -10.45 -3.23
CA THR A 245 -12.37 -11.78 -3.82
C THR A 245 -12.71 -11.91 -5.31
N SER A 246 -13.65 -11.10 -5.80
CA SER A 246 -14.10 -11.13 -7.20
C SER A 246 -13.20 -10.36 -8.16
N GLN A 247 -12.20 -9.63 -7.65
CA GLN A 247 -11.18 -9.02 -8.52
C GLN A 247 -10.39 -10.09 -9.26
#